data_AF-A0A679HW48-F1
#
_entry.id   AF-A0A679HW48-F1
#
_cell.length_a   1.000
_cell.length_b   1.000
_cell.length_c   1.000
_cell.angle_alpha   90.00
_cell.angle_beta   90.00
_cell.angle_gamma   90.00
#
_symmetry.space_group_name_H-M   'P 1'
#
loop_
_entity.id
_entity.type
_entity.pdbx_description
1 polymer ?
#
loop_
_entity_poly.entity_id
_entity_poly.type
_entity_poly.pdbx_seq_one_letter_code
_entity_poly.pdbx_strand_id
1 'polypeptide(L)'
;MTKKINLARALVALSFGLSATAFAGALETNLSGWFLKGERSEIAVTGLGNSGFNFRLSSGNITPGEGCMNGPEDCLTLWGWATRTENADEFLYANQNGQCVFYIRNEPKAVVIHGLKGTCGTTEQNRNALKSVDGVYTPRQ
;
A
#
# COMPACT_ATOMS: atom_id res chain seq x y z
N MET A 1 21.87 38.15 54.46
CA MET A 1 20.55 38.14 53.80
C MET A 1 20.73 37.56 52.40
N THR A 2 20.41 36.28 52.21
CA THR A 2 20.64 35.57 50.94
C THR A 2 19.29 35.43 50.22
N LYS A 3 19.11 36.16 49.11
CA LYS A 3 17.90 36.11 48.27
C LYS A 3 17.82 34.75 47.59
N LYS A 4 16.90 33.89 48.04
CA LYS A 4 16.52 32.65 47.34
C LYS A 4 15.59 33.02 46.19
N ILE A 5 16.14 33.06 44.98
CA ILE A 5 15.36 33.21 43.75
C ILE A 5 14.71 31.85 43.46
N ASN A 6 13.37 31.85 43.43
CA ASN A 6 12.52 30.69 43.19
C ASN A 6 12.74 30.09 41.78
N LEU A 7 13.57 29.06 41.68
CA LEU A 7 13.74 28.24 40.45
C LEU A 7 12.44 27.59 39.95
N ALA A 8 11.41 27.49 40.79
CA ALA A 8 10.17 26.80 40.48
C ALA A 8 9.31 27.48 39.39
N ARG A 9 9.56 28.77 39.07
CA ARG A 9 8.78 29.49 38.05
C ARG A 9 9.37 29.42 36.64
N ALA A 10 10.60 28.93 36.47
CA ALA A 10 11.21 28.75 35.14
C ALA A 10 10.80 27.44 34.45
N LEU A 11 10.28 26.46 35.20
CA LEU A 11 9.94 25.13 34.68
C LEU A 11 8.51 25.02 34.12
N VAL A 12 7.64 25.99 34.35
CA VAL A 12 6.24 25.96 33.85
C VAL A 12 6.11 26.59 32.45
N ALA A 13 7.16 27.27 31.96
CA ALA A 13 7.18 27.85 30.62
C ALA A 13 7.68 26.89 29.51
N LEU A 14 8.09 25.67 29.88
CA LEU A 14 8.61 24.66 28.94
C LEU A 14 7.61 23.54 28.62
N SER A 15 6.38 23.58 29.17
CA SER A 15 5.39 22.51 28.96
C SER A 15 4.39 22.76 27.83
N PHE A 16 4.60 23.77 26.97
CA PHE A 16 3.74 24.02 25.80
C PHE A 16 4.40 23.81 24.43
N GLY A 17 5.60 23.23 24.40
CA GLY A 17 6.23 22.85 23.16
C GLY A 17 6.89 21.51 23.34
N LEU A 18 6.21 20.44 22.94
CA LEU A 18 6.80 19.21 22.40
C LEU A 18 5.68 18.23 22.03
N SER A 19 5.68 17.85 20.76
CA SER A 19 5.13 16.60 20.23
C SER A 19 3.64 16.58 19.84
N ALA A 20 3.19 17.54 19.04
CA ALA A 20 2.32 17.19 17.92
C ALA A 20 3.20 16.76 16.73
N THR A 21 4.06 15.76 16.92
CA THR A 21 4.56 14.98 15.79
C THR A 21 3.35 14.20 15.31
N ALA A 22 2.68 14.75 14.30
CA ALA A 22 1.69 14.03 13.53
C ALA A 22 2.24 12.63 13.24
N PHE A 23 1.51 11.60 13.68
CA PHE A 23 1.76 10.21 13.35
C PHE A 23 1.50 10.00 11.84
N ALA A 24 2.33 10.61 10.99
CA ALA A 24 2.37 10.34 9.55
C ALA A 24 3.36 9.20 9.22
N GLY A 25 3.97 8.57 10.23
CA GLY A 25 5.12 7.67 10.04
C GLY A 25 4.89 6.17 10.28
N ALA A 26 3.69 5.74 10.70
CA ALA A 26 3.49 4.34 11.10
C ALA A 26 2.88 3.45 10.00
N LEU A 27 2.20 4.02 9.00
CA LEU A 27 1.62 3.24 7.91
C LEU A 27 2.55 3.14 6.68
N GLU A 28 3.41 4.12 6.43
CA GLU A 28 4.34 4.09 5.29
C GLU A 28 5.33 2.92 5.35
N THR A 29 5.76 2.52 6.55
CA THR A 29 6.61 1.33 6.77
C THR A 29 5.90 0.00 6.46
N ASN A 30 4.57 0.02 6.39
CA ASN A 30 3.74 -1.15 6.15
C ASN A 30 3.44 -1.39 4.67
N LEU A 31 3.82 -0.47 3.78
CA LEU A 31 3.57 -0.63 2.35
C LEU A 31 4.70 -1.37 1.66
N SER A 32 5.95 -1.27 2.11
CA SER A 32 7.06 -1.96 1.43
C SER A 32 7.04 -3.46 1.71
N GLY A 33 7.10 -4.28 0.66
CA GLY A 33 7.22 -5.74 0.80
C GLY A 33 6.24 -6.52 -0.06
N TRP A 34 6.02 -7.78 0.31
CA TRP A 34 5.13 -8.71 -0.37
C TRP A 34 3.91 -9.02 0.48
N PHE A 35 2.74 -8.95 -0.14
CA PHE A 35 1.47 -9.24 0.49
C PHE A 35 0.75 -10.30 -0.33
N LEU A 36 0.15 -11.26 0.35
CA LEU A 36 -0.53 -12.41 -0.24
C LEU A 36 -2.01 -12.38 0.11
N LYS A 37 -2.82 -12.80 -0.85
CA LYS A 37 -4.22 -13.14 -0.65
C LYS A 37 -4.41 -14.59 -1.07
N GLY A 38 -4.40 -15.48 -0.07
CA GLY A 38 -4.34 -16.92 -0.28
C GLY A 38 -3.09 -17.32 -1.08
N GLU A 39 -3.20 -18.38 -1.88
CA GLU A 39 -2.09 -18.92 -2.67
C GLU A 39 -2.04 -18.38 -4.11
N ARG A 40 -3.06 -17.62 -4.52
CA ARG A 40 -3.30 -17.30 -5.94
C ARG A 40 -3.22 -15.82 -6.27
N SER A 41 -2.93 -14.96 -5.30
CA SER A 41 -2.82 -13.52 -5.55
C SER A 41 -1.74 -12.90 -4.66
N GLU A 42 -0.92 -12.04 -5.26
CA GLU A 42 0.20 -11.35 -4.62
C GLU A 42 0.25 -9.90 -5.08
N ILE A 43 0.51 -8.98 -4.15
CA ILE A 43 1.01 -7.65 -4.49
C ILE A 43 2.39 -7.45 -3.86
N ALA A 44 3.35 -7.06 -4.68
CA ALA A 44 4.68 -6.66 -4.26
C ALA A 44 4.82 -5.15 -4.45
N VAL A 45 5.12 -4.43 -3.38
CA VAL A 45 5.40 -2.99 -3.44
C VAL A 45 6.90 -2.81 -3.55
N THR A 46 7.35 -2.29 -4.69
CA THR A 46 8.76 -2.28 -5.10
C THR A 46 9.44 -0.93 -4.90
N GLY A 47 8.69 0.12 -4.56
CA GLY A 47 9.24 1.41 -4.17
C GLY A 47 8.17 2.37 -3.72
N LEU A 48 8.38 3.07 -2.62
CA LEU A 48 7.47 4.05 -2.03
C LEU A 48 8.03 5.46 -2.19
N GLY A 49 7.18 6.40 -2.57
CA GLY A 49 7.46 7.83 -2.58
C GLY A 49 6.33 8.64 -1.93
N ASN A 50 6.57 9.92 -1.73
CA ASN A 50 5.60 10.80 -1.06
C ASN A 50 4.26 10.91 -1.82
N SER A 51 4.25 10.70 -3.13
CA SER A 51 3.07 10.81 -4.00
C SER A 51 2.46 9.47 -4.39
N GLY A 52 2.99 8.34 -3.93
CA GLY A 52 2.51 7.03 -4.35
C GLY A 52 3.55 5.91 -4.24
N PHE A 53 3.28 4.77 -4.88
CA PHE A 53 4.22 3.65 -4.91
C PHE A 53 4.18 2.85 -6.22
N ASN A 54 5.31 2.21 -6.52
CA ASN A 54 5.43 1.20 -7.56
C ASN A 54 5.00 -0.16 -7.03
N PHE A 55 4.28 -0.93 -7.84
CA PHE A 55 3.88 -2.29 -7.50
C PHE A 55 3.95 -3.25 -8.67
N ARG A 56 4.04 -4.53 -8.30
CA ARG A 56 3.69 -5.69 -9.12
C ARG A 56 2.51 -6.39 -8.48
N LEU A 57 1.39 -6.49 -9.20
CA LEU A 57 0.25 -7.29 -8.81
C LEU A 57 0.23 -8.54 -9.68
N SER A 58 0.19 -9.72 -9.05
CA SER A 58 0.09 -11.01 -9.72
C SER A 58 -1.14 -11.75 -9.22
N SER A 59 -1.88 -12.43 -10.10
CA SER A 59 -3.07 -13.17 -9.72
C SER A 59 -3.31 -14.36 -10.65
N GLY A 60 -3.87 -15.45 -10.13
CA GLY A 60 -4.16 -16.68 -10.86
C GLY A 60 -3.17 -17.80 -10.54
N ASN A 61 -2.57 -18.40 -11.58
CA ASN A 61 -1.55 -19.46 -11.41
C ASN A 61 -0.15 -18.87 -11.12
N ILE A 62 0.01 -18.28 -9.94
CA ILE A 62 1.26 -17.63 -9.53
C ILE A 62 2.14 -18.54 -8.67
N THR A 63 3.44 -18.31 -8.68
CA THR A 63 4.38 -18.78 -7.66
C THR A 63 4.68 -17.60 -6.72
N PRO A 64 4.38 -17.68 -5.40
CA PRO A 64 4.62 -16.58 -4.47
C PRO A 64 6.09 -16.11 -4.44
N GLY A 65 6.30 -14.81 -4.61
CA GLY A 65 7.61 -14.15 -4.75
C GLY A 65 8.04 -14.00 -6.21
N GLU A 66 7.61 -14.90 -7.09
CA GLU A 66 8.06 -14.94 -8.49
C GLU A 66 6.97 -14.42 -9.46
N GLY A 67 5.70 -14.50 -9.08
CA GLY A 67 4.56 -14.08 -9.91
C GLY A 67 4.17 -15.15 -10.94
N CYS A 68 3.81 -14.74 -12.15
CA CYS A 68 3.40 -15.65 -13.24
C CYS A 68 4.59 -16.41 -13.87
N MET A 69 5.21 -17.33 -13.13
CA MET A 69 6.32 -18.18 -13.63
C MET A 69 5.85 -19.31 -14.54
N ASN A 70 4.64 -19.83 -14.32
CA ASN A 70 4.13 -21.02 -14.99
C ASN A 70 3.50 -20.72 -16.37
N GLY A 71 3.74 -19.53 -16.92
CA GLY A 71 3.16 -19.05 -18.18
C GLY A 71 1.97 -18.11 -18.01
N PRO A 72 1.50 -17.48 -19.10
CA PRO A 72 0.42 -16.50 -19.07
C PRO A 72 -0.98 -17.11 -18.93
N GLU A 73 -1.14 -18.41 -19.14
CA GLU A 73 -2.47 -19.05 -19.05
C GLU A 73 -3.02 -18.94 -17.62
N ASP A 74 -4.21 -18.32 -17.50
CA ASP A 74 -4.86 -18.01 -16.23
C ASP A 74 -3.99 -17.26 -15.22
N CYS A 75 -3.03 -16.46 -15.72
CA CYS A 75 -2.15 -15.68 -14.86
C CYS A 75 -2.05 -14.23 -15.33
N LEU A 76 -2.42 -13.32 -14.43
CA LEU A 76 -2.31 -11.88 -14.60
C LEU A 76 -1.05 -11.40 -13.91
N THR A 77 -0.22 -10.63 -14.61
CA THR A 77 0.77 -9.73 -13.99
C THR A 77 0.51 -8.30 -14.44
N LEU A 78 0.44 -7.39 -13.48
CA LEU A 78 0.28 -5.97 -13.69
C LEU A 78 1.40 -5.21 -12.97
N TRP A 79 2.08 -4.36 -13.71
CA TRP A 79 3.04 -3.40 -13.17
C TRP A 79 2.45 -2.00 -13.23
N GLY A 80 2.64 -1.23 -12.17
CA GLY A 80 2.00 0.07 -12.09
C GLY A 80 2.55 0.99 -11.02
N TRP A 81 2.17 2.26 -11.17
CA TRP A 81 2.31 3.30 -10.16
C TRP A 81 0.92 3.62 -9.60
N ALA A 82 0.75 3.46 -8.28
CA ALA A 82 -0.46 3.87 -7.58
C ALA A 82 -0.23 5.25 -6.95
N THR A 83 -1.04 6.23 -7.33
CA THR A 83 -0.94 7.62 -6.86
C THR A 83 -1.70 7.80 -5.55
N ARG A 84 -1.07 8.44 -4.56
CA ARG A 84 -1.71 8.78 -3.28
C ARG A 84 -2.86 9.76 -3.50
N THR A 85 -3.98 9.53 -2.82
CA THR A 85 -5.13 10.44 -2.84
C THR A 85 -4.97 11.55 -1.79
N GLU A 86 -6.03 12.33 -1.55
CA GLU A 86 -6.07 13.28 -0.43
C GLU A 86 -5.98 12.60 0.94
N ASN A 87 -6.40 11.34 1.04
CA ASN A 87 -6.19 10.52 2.22
C ASN A 87 -4.84 9.79 2.11
N ALA A 88 -4.02 9.90 3.16
CA ALA A 88 -2.63 9.47 3.16
C ALA A 88 -2.45 7.95 3.01
N ASP A 89 -3.45 7.18 3.43
CA ASP A 89 -3.44 5.71 3.42
C ASP A 89 -4.12 5.12 2.17
N GLU A 90 -4.47 5.98 1.22
CA GLU A 90 -5.35 5.66 0.11
C GLU A 90 -4.65 5.97 -1.21
N PHE A 91 -4.69 5.02 -2.14
CA PHE A 91 -3.98 5.09 -3.41
C PHE A 91 -4.88 4.66 -4.56
N LEU A 92 -4.69 5.29 -5.72
CA LEU A 92 -5.43 4.99 -6.94
C LEU A 92 -4.44 4.57 -8.03
N TYR A 93 -4.73 3.42 -8.64
CA TYR A 93 -4.10 3.02 -9.88
C TYR A 93 -5.08 3.22 -11.04
N ALA A 94 -4.59 3.81 -12.13
CA ALA A 94 -5.23 3.80 -13.42
C ALA A 94 -4.16 3.57 -14.51
N ASN A 95 -4.40 2.63 -15.42
CA ASN A 95 -3.51 2.49 -16.57
C ASN A 95 -3.74 3.62 -17.60
N GLN A 96 -2.79 3.82 -18.53
CA GLN A 96 -2.78 4.98 -19.43
C GLN A 96 -4.06 5.17 -20.26
N ASN A 97 -4.73 4.08 -20.63
CA ASN A 97 -5.94 4.11 -21.43
C ASN A 97 -7.23 4.02 -20.59
N GLY A 98 -7.13 4.05 -19.26
CA GLY A 98 -8.26 4.00 -18.32
C GLY A 98 -9.02 2.67 -18.29
N GLN A 99 -8.54 1.64 -18.99
CA GLN A 99 -9.18 0.33 -19.04
C GLN A 99 -8.97 -0.49 -17.77
N CYS A 100 -8.07 -0.08 -16.88
CA CYS A 100 -7.88 -0.70 -15.59
C CYS A 100 -7.79 0.38 -14.52
N VAL A 101 -8.71 0.34 -13.57
CA VAL A 101 -8.72 1.23 -12.42
C VAL A 101 -9.01 0.42 -11.17
N PHE A 102 -8.21 0.63 -10.13
CA PHE A 102 -8.52 0.11 -8.80
C PHE A 102 -7.88 0.98 -7.75
N TYR A 103 -8.41 0.80 -6.55
CA TYR A 103 -8.06 1.53 -5.38
C TYR A 103 -7.31 0.61 -4.41
N ILE A 104 -6.37 1.17 -3.66
CA ILE A 104 -5.56 0.44 -2.69
C ILE A 104 -5.58 1.22 -1.38
N ARG A 105 -5.99 0.56 -0.30
CA ARG A 105 -5.89 1.07 1.06
C ARG A 105 -4.78 0.37 1.80
N ASN A 106 -3.91 1.16 2.40
CA ASN A 106 -2.95 0.69 3.37
C ASN A 106 -3.63 0.55 4.73
N GLU A 107 -3.46 -0.60 5.37
CA GLU A 107 -4.00 -0.86 6.70
C GLU A 107 -2.89 -1.38 7.64
N PRO A 108 -3.02 -1.27 8.96
CA PRO A 108 -1.96 -1.62 9.91
C PRO A 108 -1.36 -3.02 9.80
N LYS A 109 -2.00 -3.98 9.11
CA LYS A 109 -1.49 -5.34 8.87
C LYS A 109 -1.91 -5.89 7.51
N ALA A 110 -2.31 -5.04 6.58
CA ALA A 110 -2.83 -5.48 5.30
C ALA A 110 -2.75 -4.39 4.24
N VAL A 111 -2.73 -4.83 2.99
CA VAL A 111 -3.04 -4.00 1.83
C VAL A 111 -4.38 -4.46 1.30
N VAL A 112 -5.33 -3.55 1.19
CA VAL A 112 -6.68 -3.86 0.69
C VAL A 112 -6.84 -3.28 -0.70
N ILE A 113 -7.12 -4.12 -1.68
CA ILE A 113 -7.38 -3.69 -3.05
C ILE A 113 -8.89 -3.71 -3.26
N HIS A 114 -9.44 -2.62 -3.79
CA HIS A 114 -10.88 -2.45 -4.05
C HIS A 114 -11.20 -1.88 -5.42
N GLY A 115 -12.44 -2.14 -5.84
CA GLY A 115 -13.05 -1.39 -6.93
C GLY A 115 -12.36 -1.60 -8.27
N LEU A 116 -11.87 -2.82 -8.52
CA LEU A 116 -11.30 -3.20 -9.80
C LEU A 116 -12.35 -3.07 -10.89
N LYS A 117 -12.25 -1.98 -11.64
CA LYS A 117 -13.07 -1.70 -12.82
C LYS A 117 -12.18 -1.83 -14.04
N GLY A 118 -12.61 -2.65 -15.00
CA GLY A 118 -11.91 -2.75 -16.27
C GLY A 118 -11.72 -4.13 -16.85
N THR A 119 -11.02 -4.16 -17.98
CA THR A 119 -10.56 -5.37 -18.66
C THR A 119 -9.04 -5.47 -18.56
N CYS A 120 -8.50 -5.37 -17.35
CA CYS A 120 -7.05 -5.38 -17.11
C CYS A 120 -6.42 -6.75 -17.47
N GLY A 121 -6.31 -7.07 -18.74
CA GLY A 121 -5.86 -8.37 -19.19
C GLY A 121 -5.88 -8.38 -20.71
N THR A 122 -4.81 -8.88 -21.29
CA THR A 122 -4.67 -9.04 -22.74
C THR A 122 -5.62 -10.11 -23.28
N THR A 123 -5.89 -11.17 -22.49
CA THR A 123 -6.72 -12.32 -22.88
C THR A 123 -7.88 -12.55 -21.90
N GLU A 124 -8.86 -13.36 -22.32
CA GLU A 124 -9.99 -13.74 -21.47
C GLU A 124 -9.59 -14.53 -20.22
N GLN A 125 -8.61 -15.41 -20.36
CA GLN A 125 -8.01 -16.18 -19.28
C GLN A 125 -7.43 -15.25 -18.20
N ASN A 126 -6.68 -14.22 -18.60
CA ASN A 126 -6.11 -13.25 -17.66
C ASN A 126 -7.20 -12.39 -17.00
N ARG A 127 -8.33 -12.16 -17.67
CA ARG A 127 -9.48 -11.45 -17.09
C ARG A 127 -10.20 -12.26 -16.00
N ASN A 128 -10.11 -13.58 -16.00
CA ASN A 128 -10.64 -14.38 -14.88
C ASN A 128 -9.77 -14.23 -13.63
N ALA A 129 -8.44 -14.19 -13.79
CA ALA A 129 -7.50 -13.91 -12.71
C ALA A 129 -7.65 -12.50 -12.10
N LEU A 130 -8.23 -11.54 -12.83
CA LEU A 130 -8.56 -10.23 -12.29
C LEU A 130 -9.63 -10.28 -11.20
N LYS A 131 -10.62 -11.17 -11.33
CA LYS A 131 -11.74 -11.24 -10.36
C LYS A 131 -11.24 -11.61 -8.96
N SER A 132 -10.09 -12.27 -8.84
CA SER A 132 -9.49 -12.62 -7.55
C SER A 132 -8.61 -11.52 -6.95
N VAL A 133 -8.42 -10.37 -7.63
CA VAL A 133 -7.60 -9.26 -7.12
C VAL A 133 -8.29 -8.47 -6.01
N ASP A 134 -9.60 -8.23 -6.09
CA ASP A 134 -10.32 -7.47 -5.06
C ASP A 134 -10.30 -8.19 -3.72
N GLY A 135 -9.80 -7.55 -2.65
CA GLY A 135 -9.75 -8.13 -1.32
C GLY A 135 -8.55 -7.72 -0.48
N VAL A 136 -8.37 -8.47 0.62
CA VAL A 136 -7.38 -8.19 1.66
C VAL A 136 -6.12 -9.03 1.43
N TYR A 137 -4.97 -8.37 1.38
CA TYR A 137 -3.66 -8.99 1.27
C TYR A 137 -2.88 -8.79 2.56
N THR A 138 -2.35 -9.87 3.12
CA THR A 138 -1.56 -9.82 4.36
C THR A 138 -0.07 -9.97 4.07
N PRO A 139 0.83 -9.36 4.87
CA PRO A 139 2.27 -9.55 4.70
C PRO A 139 2.66 -11.02 4.63
N ARG A 140 3.56 -11.36 3.71
CA ARG A 140 4.20 -12.69 3.69
C ARG A 140 5.05 -12.83 4.96
N GLN A 141 4.73 -13.84 5.77
CA GLN A 141 5.53 -14.19 6.96
C GLN A 141 6.88 -14.78 6.56
#